data_AF-A0A7S3Z025-F1
#
_entry.id   AF-A0A7S3Z025-F1
#
_cell.length_a   1.000
_cell.length_b   1.000
_cell.length_c   1.000
_cell.angle_alpha   90.00
_cell.angle_beta   90.00
_cell.angle_gamma   90.00
#
_symmetry.space_group_name_H-M   'P 1'
#
loop_
_entity.id
_entity.type
_entity.pdbx_description
1 polymer ?
#
loop_
_entity_poly.entity_id
_entity_poly.type
_entity_poly.pdbx_seq_one_letter_code
_entity_poly.pdbx_strand_id
1 'polypeptide(L)'
;MGAAACSARAEVEVAPKNHGPKKTDRICIVGAGPAGIHMASLLMRNGFRKVTLLEKSDRHGGKSYTITDNNGVPHELGTCYLYPHYKEVRALLAEYELEDQEVEINRRRRPGLFREARAYAGAKEKPGSLNQWIFNESETKSIPSAVLKDLTPEILHSTSLYAKSRKYIKLHQRILGDYKYSLPGKPANMKEINMTFNDFLEKNKLEELVPFFTYTHSALGYGLIDEVPALYGLWWNTPELIDSFFDLRKRKNSLSMMRDGFSLLWDTIVEKHDMDVCVLIAPNYHCFLYFFFGRPTNEREMYMSECMHARLIVASPPQRCDLFP
;
A
#
# COMPACT_ATOMS: atom_id res chain seq x y z
N MET A 1 -18.09 50.01 -11.96
CA MET A 1 -17.20 48.84 -11.85
C MET A 1 -17.57 48.11 -10.56
N GLY A 2 -18.43 47.10 -10.66
CA GLY A 2 -18.90 46.33 -9.51
C GLY A 2 -18.34 44.91 -9.60
N ALA A 3 -17.58 44.50 -8.59
CA ALA A 3 -17.12 43.13 -8.44
C ALA A 3 -18.31 42.26 -8.00
N ALA A 4 -18.75 41.34 -8.86
CA ALA A 4 -19.74 40.34 -8.50
C ALA A 4 -19.08 39.27 -7.63
N ALA A 5 -19.46 39.22 -6.36
CA ALA A 5 -19.09 38.15 -5.44
C ALA A 5 -19.72 36.83 -5.91
N CYS A 6 -18.90 35.83 -6.22
CA CYS A 6 -19.37 34.47 -6.46
C CYS A 6 -19.63 33.79 -5.11
N SER A 7 -20.83 33.98 -4.56
CA SER A 7 -21.32 33.21 -3.41
C SER A 7 -22.48 32.34 -3.84
N ALA A 8 -22.18 31.23 -4.52
CA ALA A 8 -23.09 30.11 -4.62
C ALA A 8 -22.45 28.93 -3.88
N ARG A 9 -22.90 28.68 -2.65
CA ARG A 9 -22.71 27.37 -2.02
C ARG A 9 -23.50 26.39 -2.88
N ALA A 10 -22.82 25.57 -3.67
CA ALA A 10 -23.44 24.40 -4.25
C ALA A 10 -23.91 23.53 -3.07
N GLU A 11 -25.23 23.43 -2.90
CA GLU A 11 -25.82 22.42 -2.03
C GLU A 11 -25.31 21.07 -2.53
N VAL A 12 -24.58 20.36 -1.68
CA VAL A 12 -24.18 18.98 -1.97
C VAL A 12 -25.46 18.17 -1.98
N GLU A 13 -25.97 17.87 -3.18
CA GLU A 13 -27.07 16.94 -3.38
C GLU A 13 -26.74 15.67 -2.59
N VAL A 14 -27.54 15.39 -1.55
CA VAL A 14 -27.38 14.18 -0.76
C VAL A 14 -27.61 13.02 -1.71
N ALA A 15 -26.53 12.32 -2.06
CA ALA A 15 -26.60 11.16 -2.94
C ALA A 15 -27.75 10.25 -2.46
N PRO A 16 -28.62 9.77 -3.38
CA PRO A 16 -29.78 8.97 -3.01
C PRO A 16 -29.32 7.84 -2.08
N LYS A 17 -30.09 7.57 -1.01
CA LYS A 17 -29.80 6.48 -0.06
C LYS A 17 -29.58 5.21 -0.87
N ASN A 18 -28.31 4.82 -1.00
CA ASN A 18 -27.94 3.69 -1.82
C ASN A 18 -28.32 2.43 -1.04
N HIS A 19 -29.49 1.88 -1.36
CA HIS A 19 -29.85 0.54 -0.90
C HIS A 19 -28.86 -0.40 -1.57
N GLY A 20 -27.82 -0.82 -0.84
CA GLY A 20 -26.76 -1.67 -1.38
C GLY A 20 -27.30 -2.91 -2.11
N PRO A 21 -26.45 -3.66 -2.82
CA PRO A 21 -26.89 -4.74 -3.71
C PRO A 21 -27.73 -5.79 -2.97
N LYS A 22 -28.78 -6.28 -3.63
CA LYS A 22 -29.58 -7.42 -3.18
C LYS A 22 -28.80 -8.72 -3.42
N LYS A 23 -29.08 -9.77 -2.64
CA LYS A 23 -28.42 -11.08 -2.78
C LYS A 23 -28.59 -11.72 -4.16
N THR A 24 -29.63 -11.34 -4.88
CA THR A 24 -29.97 -11.81 -6.22
C THR A 24 -29.24 -11.07 -7.34
N ASP A 25 -28.66 -9.91 -7.03
CA ASP A 25 -27.97 -9.07 -8.01
C ASP A 25 -26.68 -9.74 -8.45
N ARG A 26 -26.29 -9.50 -9.71
CA ARG A 26 -24.99 -9.90 -10.23
C ARG A 26 -23.98 -8.81 -9.88
N ILE A 27 -22.90 -9.20 -9.20
CA ILE A 27 -21.85 -8.28 -8.77
C ILE A 27 -20.61 -8.59 -9.60
N CYS A 28 -20.14 -7.57 -10.31
CA CYS A 28 -18.89 -7.61 -11.05
C CYS A 28 -17.82 -6.85 -10.25
N ILE A 29 -16.69 -7.51 -9.97
CA ILE A 29 -15.50 -6.90 -9.36
C ILE A 29 -14.44 -6.79 -10.44
N VAL A 30 -13.90 -5.59 -10.65
CA VAL A 30 -12.83 -5.37 -11.64
C VAL A 30 -11.48 -5.47 -10.94
N GLY A 31 -10.70 -6.48 -11.32
CA GLY A 31 -9.37 -6.82 -10.80
C GLY A 31 -9.41 -7.94 -9.76
N ALA A 32 -8.66 -9.02 -10.02
CA ALA A 32 -8.48 -10.16 -9.10
C ALA A 32 -7.16 -10.05 -8.31
N GLY A 33 -6.82 -8.83 -7.86
CA GLY A 33 -5.76 -8.62 -6.87
C GLY A 33 -6.26 -8.80 -5.43
N PRO A 34 -5.42 -8.52 -4.40
CA PRO A 34 -5.76 -8.67 -2.99
C PRO A 34 -7.08 -8.03 -2.58
N ALA A 35 -7.33 -6.80 -3.04
CA ALA A 35 -8.56 -6.07 -2.72
C ALA A 35 -9.81 -6.70 -3.34
N GLY A 36 -9.71 -7.15 -4.59
CA GLY A 36 -10.83 -7.77 -5.31
C GLY A 36 -11.17 -9.15 -4.76
N ILE A 37 -10.14 -9.99 -4.55
CA ILE A 37 -10.27 -11.32 -3.95
C ILE A 37 -10.87 -11.21 -2.54
N HIS A 38 -10.33 -10.33 -1.69
CA HIS A 38 -10.88 -10.14 -0.35
C HIS A 38 -12.32 -9.60 -0.36
N MET A 39 -12.65 -8.66 -1.25
CA MET A 39 -14.03 -8.18 -1.41
C MET A 39 -14.97 -9.29 -1.86
N ALA A 40 -14.56 -10.12 -2.82
CA ALA A 40 -15.32 -11.28 -3.27
C ALA A 40 -15.58 -12.26 -2.12
N SER A 41 -14.54 -12.58 -1.34
CA SER A 41 -14.67 -13.48 -0.18
C SER A 41 -15.68 -12.93 0.84
N LEU A 42 -15.62 -11.63 1.14
CA LEU A 42 -16.58 -10.98 2.04
C LEU A 42 -18.01 -11.05 1.52
N LEU A 43 -18.24 -10.77 0.23
CA LEU A 43 -19.56 -10.87 -0.38
C LEU A 43 -20.09 -12.31 -0.35
N MET A 44 -19.26 -13.29 -0.69
CA MET A 44 -19.64 -14.70 -0.73
C MET A 44 -19.96 -15.25 0.67
N ARG A 45 -19.16 -14.88 1.68
CA ARG A 45 -19.46 -15.19 3.09
C ARG A 45 -20.75 -14.55 3.59
N ASN A 46 -21.09 -13.39 3.06
CA ASN A 46 -22.36 -12.74 3.33
C ASN A 46 -23.53 -13.28 2.48
N GLY A 47 -23.36 -14.38 1.73
CA GLY A 47 -24.45 -15.04 1.01
C GLY A 47 -24.76 -14.45 -0.37
N PHE A 48 -23.92 -13.56 -0.90
CA PHE A 48 -23.98 -13.23 -2.32
C PHE A 48 -23.41 -14.41 -3.12
N ARG A 49 -24.11 -14.85 -4.16
CA ARG A 49 -23.74 -16.06 -4.94
C ARG A 49 -23.41 -15.79 -6.40
N LYS A 50 -23.71 -14.58 -6.89
CA LYS A 50 -23.48 -14.16 -8.28
C LYS A 50 -22.38 -13.11 -8.31
N VAL A 51 -21.16 -13.50 -7.92
CA VAL A 51 -20.00 -12.63 -7.86
C VAL A 51 -18.99 -13.11 -8.89
N THR A 52 -18.62 -12.24 -9.83
CA THR A 52 -17.60 -12.52 -10.86
C THR A 52 -16.49 -11.49 -10.75
N LEU A 53 -15.23 -11.95 -10.79
CA LEU A 53 -14.05 -11.10 -10.87
C LEU A 53 -13.57 -11.04 -12.32
N LEU A 54 -13.35 -9.84 -12.85
CA LEU A 54 -12.74 -9.64 -14.16
C LEU A 54 -11.26 -9.27 -13.98
N GLU A 55 -10.35 -10.13 -14.43
CA GLU A 55 -8.91 -9.92 -14.31
C GLU A 55 -8.27 -9.73 -15.68
N LYS A 56 -7.36 -8.77 -15.82
CA LYS A 56 -6.71 -8.47 -17.09
C LYS A 56 -5.58 -9.45 -17.40
N SER A 57 -4.81 -9.83 -16.40
CA SER A 57 -3.69 -10.75 -16.55
C SER A 57 -4.15 -12.20 -16.57
N ASP A 58 -3.26 -13.10 -16.97
CA ASP A 58 -3.47 -14.55 -17.00
C ASP A 58 -3.48 -15.21 -15.62
N ARG A 59 -3.39 -14.42 -14.54
CA ARG A 59 -3.33 -14.87 -13.15
C ARG A 59 -4.07 -13.91 -12.23
N HIS A 60 -4.48 -14.41 -11.07
CA HIS A 60 -4.94 -13.56 -9.98
C HIS A 60 -3.77 -13.17 -9.06
N GLY A 61 -4.06 -12.50 -7.94
CA GLY A 61 -3.08 -12.04 -6.95
C GLY A 61 -2.45 -10.67 -7.27
N GLY A 62 -2.54 -10.19 -8.51
CA GLY A 62 -2.11 -8.85 -8.91
C GLY A 62 -0.64 -8.55 -8.55
N LYS A 63 -0.39 -7.49 -7.78
CA LYS A 63 0.95 -7.10 -7.29
C LYS A 63 1.49 -8.01 -6.20
N SER A 64 0.65 -8.85 -5.59
CA SER A 64 1.11 -9.86 -4.64
C SER A 64 1.42 -11.11 -5.46
N TYR A 65 2.68 -11.28 -5.83
CA TYR A 65 3.08 -12.30 -6.80
C TYR A 65 4.38 -12.95 -6.40
N THR A 66 4.36 -14.28 -6.38
CA THR A 66 5.43 -15.16 -5.96
C THR A 66 5.70 -16.13 -7.10
N ILE A 67 6.97 -16.30 -7.45
CA ILE A 67 7.41 -17.35 -8.37
C ILE A 67 8.30 -18.32 -7.61
N THR A 68 8.18 -19.61 -7.91
CA THR A 68 9.04 -20.63 -7.29
C THR A 68 10.07 -21.08 -8.32
N ASP A 69 11.35 -21.06 -7.94
CA ASP A 69 12.41 -21.52 -8.82
C ASP A 69 12.51 -23.05 -8.88
N ASN A 70 13.40 -23.57 -9.73
CA ASN A 70 13.59 -25.01 -9.93
C ASN A 70 14.10 -25.75 -8.67
N ASN A 71 14.57 -25.03 -7.65
CA ASN A 71 15.00 -25.60 -6.37
C ASN A 71 13.88 -25.57 -5.32
N GLY A 72 12.67 -25.13 -5.69
CA GLY A 72 11.55 -24.99 -4.77
C GLY A 72 11.63 -23.75 -3.89
N VAL A 73 12.46 -22.75 -4.24
CA VAL A 73 12.58 -21.51 -3.45
C VAL A 73 11.59 -20.47 -3.97
N PRO A 74 10.69 -19.94 -3.12
CA PRO A 74 9.77 -18.87 -3.49
C PRO A 74 10.49 -17.52 -3.53
N HIS A 75 10.20 -16.73 -4.57
CA HIS A 75 10.71 -15.39 -4.81
C HIS A 75 9.54 -14.41 -4.96
N GLU A 76 9.51 -13.39 -4.10
CA GLU A 76 8.50 -12.34 -4.19
C GLU A 76 8.85 -11.32 -5.27
N LEU A 77 7.93 -11.10 -6.20
CA LEU A 77 8.01 -10.07 -7.24
C LEU A 77 7.20 -8.81 -6.88
N GLY A 78 6.62 -8.77 -5.69
CA GLY A 78 5.89 -7.61 -5.17
C GLY A 78 5.79 -7.62 -3.64
N THR A 79 4.59 -7.85 -3.09
CA THR A 79 4.39 -7.89 -1.62
C THR A 79 5.34 -8.89 -0.97
N CYS A 80 6.14 -8.46 0.01
CA CYS A 80 7.17 -9.33 0.59
C CYS A 80 7.27 -9.31 2.11
N TYR A 81 6.69 -8.33 2.81
CA TYR A 81 6.88 -8.18 4.26
C TYR A 81 5.57 -8.03 5.06
N LEU A 82 5.58 -8.60 6.26
CA LEU A 82 4.64 -8.32 7.34
C LEU A 82 5.33 -7.51 8.44
N TYR A 83 4.89 -6.27 8.63
CA TYR A 83 5.28 -5.51 9.82
C TYR A 83 4.57 -6.06 11.07
N PRO A 84 5.16 -5.91 12.28
CA PRO A 84 4.57 -6.40 13.54
C PRO A 84 3.13 -5.97 13.80
N HIS A 85 2.72 -4.83 13.25
CA HIS A 85 1.40 -4.24 13.47
C HIS A 85 0.37 -4.54 12.38
N TYR A 86 0.69 -5.41 11.41
CA TYR A 86 -0.25 -5.88 10.39
C TYR A 86 -1.26 -6.87 10.99
N LYS A 87 -2.18 -6.35 11.82
CA LYS A 87 -3.18 -7.16 12.54
C LYS A 87 -4.21 -7.76 11.60
N GLU A 88 -4.70 -6.97 10.64
CA GLU A 88 -5.76 -7.41 9.72
C GLU A 88 -5.25 -8.49 8.75
N VAL A 89 -4.01 -8.38 8.28
CA VAL A 89 -3.41 -9.43 7.43
C VAL A 89 -3.19 -10.71 8.22
N ARG A 90 -2.74 -10.62 9.50
CA ARG A 90 -2.61 -11.81 10.35
C ARG A 90 -3.95 -12.44 10.72
N ALA A 91 -4.99 -11.62 10.95
CA ALA A 91 -6.35 -12.13 11.14
C ALA A 91 -6.84 -12.86 9.89
N LEU A 92 -6.49 -12.36 8.70
CA LEU A 92 -6.78 -13.02 7.43
C LEU A 92 -6.00 -14.33 7.28
N LEU A 93 -4.70 -14.36 7.59
CA LEU A 93 -3.92 -15.62 7.60
C LEU A 93 -4.57 -16.66 8.52
N ALA A 94 -5.01 -16.25 9.72
CA ALA A 94 -5.69 -17.14 10.64
C ALA A 94 -7.04 -17.64 10.14
N GLU A 95 -7.81 -16.79 9.46
CA GLU A 95 -9.09 -17.19 8.84
C GLU A 95 -8.92 -18.30 7.79
N TYR A 96 -7.78 -18.32 7.10
CA TYR A 96 -7.48 -19.30 6.06
C TYR A 96 -6.49 -20.38 6.53
N GLU A 97 -6.22 -20.47 7.84
CA GLU A 97 -5.39 -21.51 8.46
C GLU A 97 -3.93 -21.51 7.94
N LEU A 98 -3.37 -20.30 7.75
CA LEU A 98 -2.03 -20.06 7.19
C LEU A 98 -1.08 -19.38 8.19
N GLU A 99 -1.33 -19.43 9.50
CA GLU A 99 -0.48 -18.80 10.51
C GLU A 99 0.93 -19.42 10.57
N ASP A 100 1.05 -20.70 10.25
CA ASP A 100 2.32 -21.45 10.23
C ASP A 100 3.25 -21.05 9.06
N GLN A 101 2.70 -20.29 8.11
CA GLN A 101 3.43 -19.71 6.98
C GLN A 101 4.20 -18.46 7.37
N GLU A 102 3.84 -17.74 8.44
CA GLU A 102 4.60 -16.55 8.85
C GLU A 102 5.96 -16.95 9.44
N VAL A 103 7.03 -16.51 8.78
CA VAL A 103 8.41 -16.75 9.21
C VAL A 103 9.09 -15.42 9.56
N GLU A 104 9.62 -15.33 10.78
CA GLU A 104 10.40 -14.17 11.21
C GLU A 104 11.70 -14.07 10.41
N ILE A 105 11.98 -12.90 9.83
CA ILE A 105 13.26 -12.65 9.17
C ILE A 105 14.35 -12.62 10.24
N ASN A 106 15.34 -13.50 10.08
CA ASN A 106 16.41 -13.68 11.04
C ASN A 106 17.13 -12.35 11.35
N ARG A 107 16.98 -11.86 12.58
CA ARG A 107 17.59 -10.62 13.10
C ARG A 107 19.11 -10.55 13.00
N ARG A 108 19.80 -11.69 12.82
CA ARG A 108 21.26 -11.74 12.60
C ARG A 108 21.67 -11.35 11.19
N ARG A 109 20.72 -11.27 10.24
CA ARG A 109 20.91 -10.80 8.86
C ARG A 109 20.08 -9.53 8.65
N ARG A 110 20.44 -8.45 9.34
CA ARG A 110 19.80 -7.14 9.13
C ARG A 110 20.05 -6.67 7.69
N PRO A 111 19.11 -5.91 7.08
CA PRO A 111 19.37 -5.23 5.82
C PRO A 111 20.66 -4.42 5.94
N GLY A 112 21.61 -4.71 5.07
CA GLY A 112 22.86 -3.98 4.98
C GLY A 112 22.68 -2.73 4.15
N LEU A 113 23.20 -1.60 4.63
CA LEU A 113 23.28 -0.41 3.81
C LEU A 113 24.57 -0.41 3.01
N PHE A 114 24.44 -0.18 1.70
CA PHE A 114 25.56 -0.02 0.79
C PHE A 114 25.48 1.36 0.14
N ARG A 115 26.61 2.08 0.11
CA ARG A 115 26.69 3.36 -0.61
C ARG A 115 27.06 3.10 -2.07
N GLU A 116 26.22 3.59 -2.99
CA GLU A 116 26.28 3.32 -4.43
C GLU A 116 27.68 3.55 -5.03
N ALA A 117 28.34 4.66 -4.68
CA ALA A 117 29.66 5.02 -5.20
C ALA A 117 30.78 4.00 -4.91
N ARG A 118 30.59 3.05 -3.99
CA ARG A 118 31.61 2.06 -3.58
C ARG A 118 31.20 0.61 -3.81
N ALA A 119 29.90 0.34 -4.00
CA ALA A 119 29.38 -1.01 -4.23
C ALA A 119 29.72 -1.56 -5.63
N TYR A 120 29.85 -0.70 -6.65
CA TYR A 120 30.24 -1.13 -8.00
C TYR A 120 31.75 -1.34 -8.19
N ALA A 121 32.57 -0.90 -7.23
CA ALA A 121 34.03 -0.95 -7.33
C ALA A 121 34.66 -2.29 -6.89
N GLY A 122 33.87 -3.36 -6.71
CA GLY A 122 34.37 -4.67 -6.27
C GLY A 122 34.97 -4.66 -4.85
N ALA A 123 34.72 -3.60 -4.06
CA ALA A 123 35.23 -3.48 -2.70
C ALA A 123 34.53 -4.48 -1.78
N LYS A 124 35.32 -5.28 -1.04
CA LYS A 124 34.86 -6.19 0.03
C LYS A 124 34.45 -5.39 1.28
N GLU A 125 33.54 -4.43 1.14
CA GLU A 125 33.11 -3.58 2.23
C GLU A 125 32.04 -4.29 3.06
N LYS A 126 32.15 -4.20 4.39
CA LYS A 126 31.09 -4.70 5.28
C LYS A 126 29.89 -3.76 5.19
N PRO A 127 28.66 -4.29 5.03
CA PRO A 127 27.47 -3.44 5.01
C PRO A 127 27.38 -2.59 6.28
N GLY A 128 27.00 -1.32 6.12
CA GLY A 128 26.62 -0.47 7.24
C GLY A 128 25.29 -0.91 7.84
N SER A 129 24.99 -0.47 9.07
CA SER A 129 23.66 -0.67 9.66
C SER A 129 22.69 0.42 9.19
N LEU A 130 21.52 0.04 8.68
CA LEU A 130 20.45 0.98 8.32
C LEU A 130 20.12 1.94 9.47
N ASN A 131 19.96 1.42 10.69
CA ASN A 131 19.66 2.26 11.85
C ASN A 131 20.80 3.26 12.09
N GLN A 132 22.05 2.80 12.03
CA GLN A 132 23.21 3.67 12.20
C GLN A 132 23.28 4.75 11.12
N TRP A 133 22.92 4.43 9.89
CA TRP A 133 22.82 5.43 8.83
C TRP A 133 21.71 6.44 9.08
N ILE A 134 20.50 6.00 9.46
CA ILE A 134 19.42 6.92 9.84
C ILE A 134 19.89 7.84 10.98
N PHE A 135 20.58 7.31 11.99
CA PHE A 135 21.16 8.09 13.07
C PHE A 135 22.20 9.10 12.56
N ASN A 136 23.11 8.69 11.67
CA ASN A 136 24.19 9.55 11.19
C ASN A 136 23.71 10.64 10.23
N GLU A 137 22.77 10.33 9.32
CA GLU A 137 22.26 11.30 8.34
C GLU A 137 21.26 12.29 8.95
N SER A 138 20.80 12.05 10.18
CA SER A 138 19.84 12.94 10.85
C SER A 138 20.44 14.28 11.35
N GLU A 139 21.69 14.61 11.01
CA GLU A 139 22.53 15.74 11.50
C GLU A 139 21.85 16.85 12.35
N THR A 140 22.28 16.94 13.61
CA THR A 140 22.79 18.11 14.39
C THR A 140 22.29 19.56 14.15
N LYS A 141 21.11 19.83 13.60
CA LYS A 141 20.62 21.22 13.46
C LYS A 141 19.95 21.83 14.70
N SER A 142 19.81 21.08 15.80
CA SER A 142 18.94 21.49 16.93
C SER A 142 19.60 21.58 18.31
N ILE A 143 20.88 21.20 18.49
CA ILE A 143 21.49 21.07 19.83
C ILE A 143 22.68 22.04 20.00
N PRO A 144 22.65 22.98 20.97
CA PRO A 144 23.76 23.89 21.23
C PRO A 144 25.07 23.15 21.53
N SER A 145 26.17 23.64 20.98
CA SER A 145 27.50 23.02 21.10
C SER A 145 28.02 22.85 22.53
N ALA A 146 27.44 23.59 23.49
CA ALA A 146 27.75 23.45 24.91
C ALA A 146 27.24 22.13 25.53
N VAL A 147 26.18 21.53 24.98
CA VAL A 147 25.62 20.24 25.46
C VAL A 147 26.37 19.03 24.87
N LEU A 148 27.11 19.23 23.76
CA LEU A 148 27.89 18.19 23.08
C LEU A 148 29.11 17.71 23.88
N LYS A 149 29.52 18.42 24.94
CA LYS A 149 30.76 18.11 25.67
C LYS A 149 30.63 16.95 26.66
N ASP A 150 29.42 16.67 27.16
CA ASP A 150 29.21 15.75 28.28
C ASP A 150 28.43 14.47 27.92
N LEU A 151 27.98 14.35 26.66
CA LEU A 151 27.24 13.19 26.16
C LEU A 151 27.84 12.71 24.84
N THR A 152 27.92 11.39 24.63
CA THR A 152 28.39 10.88 23.33
C THR A 152 27.39 11.28 22.24
N PRO A 153 27.85 11.58 21.01
CA PRO A 153 26.98 11.94 19.89
C PRO A 153 25.81 10.96 19.71
N GLU A 154 26.02 9.66 19.94
CA GLU A 154 24.99 8.63 19.82
C GLU A 154 23.81 8.83 20.80
N ILE A 155 24.08 9.28 22.03
CA ILE A 155 23.04 9.54 23.05
C ILE A 155 22.23 10.79 22.69
N LEU A 156 22.89 11.82 22.13
CA LEU A 156 22.23 13.05 21.71
C LEU A 156 21.35 12.85 20.47
N HIS A 157 21.82 12.09 19.49
CA HIS A 157 21.02 11.79 18.29
C HIS A 157 19.80 10.92 18.64
N SER A 158 19.97 9.91 19.51
CA SER A 158 18.87 9.07 19.94
C SER A 158 17.81 9.83 20.75
N THR A 159 18.20 10.79 21.59
CA THR A 159 17.25 11.63 22.34
C THR A 159 16.52 12.63 21.45
N SER A 160 17.20 13.25 20.47
CA SER A 160 16.57 14.16 19.52
C SER A 160 15.56 13.45 18.63
N LEU A 161 15.95 12.33 18.00
CA LEU A 161 15.05 11.52 17.18
C LEU A 161 13.86 11.00 17.98
N TYR A 162 14.08 10.61 19.23
CA TYR A 162 12.99 10.25 20.13
C TYR A 162 12.03 11.43 20.37
N ALA A 163 12.54 12.63 20.65
CA ALA A 163 11.70 13.82 20.83
C ALA A 163 10.90 14.16 19.55
N LYS A 164 11.54 14.08 18.37
CA LYS A 164 10.89 14.30 17.07
C LYS A 164 9.85 13.23 16.76
N SER A 165 10.13 11.96 17.08
CA SER A 165 9.18 10.87 16.89
C SER A 165 7.93 11.07 17.76
N ARG A 166 8.09 11.50 19.02
CA ARG A 166 6.95 11.86 19.88
C ARG A 166 6.16 13.05 19.34
N LYS A 167 6.84 14.05 18.75
CA LYS A 167 6.19 15.20 18.11
C LYS A 167 5.38 14.76 16.88
N TYR A 168 5.97 13.92 16.02
CA TYR A 168 5.29 13.36 14.86
C TYR A 168 4.05 12.57 15.28
N ILE A 169 4.15 11.69 16.29
CA ILE A 169 3.02 10.87 16.75
C ILE A 169 1.85 11.75 17.20
N LYS A 170 2.11 12.78 18.00
CA LYS A 170 1.07 13.74 18.44
C LYS A 170 0.44 14.48 17.27
N LEU A 171 1.25 14.86 16.29
CA LEU A 171 0.80 15.58 15.11
C LEU A 171 -0.08 14.70 14.22
N HIS A 172 0.36 13.48 13.97
CA HIS A 172 -0.37 12.45 13.23
C HIS A 172 -1.74 12.19 13.86
N GLN A 173 -1.78 11.89 15.16
CA GLN A 173 -3.02 11.65 15.91
C GLN A 173 -3.97 12.85 15.90
N ARG A 174 -3.43 14.09 15.92
CA ARG A 174 -4.25 15.30 15.81
C ARG A 174 -4.90 15.44 14.42
N ILE A 175 -4.18 15.06 13.37
CA ILE A 175 -4.62 15.26 11.98
C ILE A 175 -5.53 14.13 11.51
N LEU A 176 -5.14 12.87 11.76
CA LEU A 176 -5.81 11.67 11.27
C LEU A 176 -6.67 10.97 12.32
N GLY A 177 -6.60 11.41 13.58
CA GLY A 177 -7.26 10.76 14.70
C GLY A 177 -6.56 9.49 15.16
N ASP A 178 -7.19 8.80 16.10
CA ASP A 178 -6.88 7.40 16.40
C ASP A 178 -7.74 6.51 15.51
N TYR A 179 -7.14 5.51 14.88
CA TYR A 179 -7.85 4.59 13.99
C TYR A 179 -7.23 3.20 14.05
N LYS A 180 -8.10 2.19 14.05
CA LYS A 180 -7.67 0.80 13.88
C LYS A 180 -7.09 0.67 12.47
N TYR A 181 -5.85 0.23 12.37
CA TYR A 181 -5.09 -0.03 11.14
C TYR A 181 -5.99 -0.30 9.91
N SER A 182 -5.90 0.59 8.91
CA SER A 182 -6.17 0.35 7.48
C SER A 182 -6.23 1.70 6.77
N LEU A 183 -7.36 2.40 6.87
CA LEU A 183 -7.65 3.67 6.20
C LEU A 183 -7.93 4.74 7.27
N PRO A 184 -7.13 5.82 7.37
CA PRO A 184 -7.43 6.90 8.29
C PRO A 184 -8.77 7.56 7.93
N GLY A 185 -9.44 8.10 8.94
CA GLY A 185 -10.60 8.96 8.71
C GLY A 185 -10.23 10.18 7.86
N LYS A 186 -11.22 10.80 7.21
CA LYS A 186 -11.00 12.05 6.47
C LYS A 186 -10.49 13.12 7.45
N PRO A 187 -9.32 13.74 7.22
CA PRO A 187 -8.80 14.79 8.07
C PRO A 187 -9.79 15.96 8.20
N ALA A 188 -9.94 16.48 9.41
CA ALA A 188 -10.84 17.62 9.67
C ALA A 188 -10.42 18.88 8.89
N ASN A 189 -9.11 19.07 8.70
CA ASN A 189 -8.56 20.20 7.96
C ASN A 189 -7.51 19.75 6.93
N MET A 190 -7.95 19.44 5.71
CA MET A 190 -7.07 19.03 4.61
C MET A 190 -6.01 20.08 4.25
N LYS A 191 -6.28 21.37 4.47
CA LYS A 191 -5.32 22.45 4.12
C LYS A 191 -4.03 22.35 4.92
N GLU A 192 -4.06 21.73 6.10
CA GLU A 192 -2.87 21.58 6.93
C GLU A 192 -1.81 20.67 6.30
N ILE A 193 -2.26 19.67 5.53
CA ILE A 193 -1.45 18.62 4.91
C ILE A 193 -1.50 18.66 3.37
N ASN A 194 -2.07 19.72 2.79
CA ASN A 194 -2.11 19.91 1.33
C ASN A 194 -0.76 20.44 0.82
N MET A 195 0.27 19.60 0.95
CA MET A 195 1.65 19.84 0.56
C MET A 195 2.35 18.48 0.36
N THR A 196 3.61 18.50 -0.06
CA THR A 196 4.43 17.29 -0.14
C THR A 196 4.74 16.77 1.26
N PHE A 197 5.10 15.50 1.39
CA PHE A 197 5.43 14.95 2.70
C PHE A 197 6.67 15.63 3.30
N ASN A 198 7.67 15.96 2.48
CA ASN A 198 8.85 16.69 2.91
C ASN A 198 8.52 18.11 3.39
N ASP A 199 7.72 18.89 2.65
CA ASP A 199 7.28 20.23 3.08
C ASP A 199 6.54 20.17 4.42
N PHE A 200 5.74 19.11 4.62
CA PHE A 200 5.08 18.88 5.90
C PHE A 200 6.07 18.64 7.04
N LEU A 201 7.14 17.87 6.81
CA LEU A 201 8.18 17.63 7.81
C LEU A 201 8.92 18.94 8.17
N GLU A 202 9.31 19.73 7.17
CA GLU A 202 9.99 21.02 7.35
C GLU A 202 9.11 22.02 8.10
N LYS A 203 7.86 22.22 7.63
CA LYS A 203 6.88 23.10 8.29
C LYS A 203 6.68 22.75 9.76
N ASN A 204 6.79 21.46 10.10
CA ASN A 204 6.61 20.97 11.46
C ASN A 204 7.92 20.73 12.21
N LYS A 205 9.08 21.15 11.69
CA LYS A 205 10.41 20.99 12.31
C LYS A 205 10.74 19.52 12.65
N LEU A 206 10.50 18.62 11.69
CA LEU A 206 10.69 17.17 11.76
C LEU A 206 11.77 16.65 10.79
N GLU A 207 12.65 17.53 10.32
CA GLU A 207 13.67 17.27 9.29
C GLU A 207 14.62 16.15 9.70
N GLU A 208 14.91 15.99 11.00
CA GLU A 208 15.75 14.91 11.52
C GLU A 208 15.17 13.50 11.26
N LEU A 209 13.86 13.40 11.01
CA LEU A 209 13.21 12.13 10.65
C LEU A 209 13.22 11.86 9.14
N VAL A 210 13.71 12.79 8.31
CA VAL A 210 13.76 12.62 6.85
C VAL A 210 14.47 11.32 6.43
N PRO A 211 15.66 10.95 6.96
CA PRO A 211 16.31 9.69 6.58
C PRO A 211 15.44 8.45 6.86
N PHE A 212 14.69 8.47 7.97
CA PHE A 212 13.76 7.39 8.31
C PHE A 212 12.61 7.32 7.29
N PHE A 213 12.00 8.46 6.95
CA PHE A 213 10.89 8.51 6.00
C PHE A 213 11.31 8.22 4.56
N THR A 214 12.53 8.60 4.16
CA THR A 214 13.11 8.20 2.87
C THR A 214 13.24 6.69 2.78
N TYR A 215 13.67 6.02 3.86
CA TYR A 215 13.72 4.56 3.89
C TYR A 215 12.32 3.94 3.84
N THR A 216 11.40 4.34 4.73
CA THR A 216 10.09 3.69 4.81
C THR A 216 9.18 4.00 3.63
N HIS A 217 9.40 5.11 2.91
CA HIS A 217 8.57 5.52 1.79
C HIS A 217 9.26 5.30 0.45
N SER A 218 10.36 6.01 0.19
CA SER A 218 11.04 5.98 -1.11
C SER A 218 11.69 4.61 -1.39
N ALA A 219 12.45 4.07 -0.43
CA ALA A 219 13.16 2.80 -0.65
C ALA A 219 12.22 1.59 -0.75
N LEU A 220 10.98 1.70 -0.24
CA LEU A 220 9.94 0.68 -0.39
C LEU A 220 9.05 0.90 -1.62
N GLY A 221 9.33 1.91 -2.45
CA GLY A 221 8.67 2.13 -3.74
C GLY A 221 7.36 2.93 -3.67
N TYR A 222 7.10 3.66 -2.59
CA TYR A 222 5.87 4.47 -2.44
C TYR A 222 5.97 5.88 -3.04
N GLY A 223 7.12 6.23 -3.62
CA GLY A 223 7.41 7.54 -4.21
C GLY A 223 8.40 8.36 -3.39
N LEU A 224 8.90 9.45 -3.98
CA LEU A 224 9.84 10.35 -3.31
C LEU A 224 9.10 11.27 -2.33
N ILE A 225 9.66 11.48 -1.14
CA ILE A 225 8.99 12.23 -0.05
C ILE A 225 8.75 13.70 -0.38
N ASP A 226 9.51 14.27 -1.31
CA ASP A 226 9.39 15.62 -1.85
C ASP A 226 8.36 15.73 -2.99
N GLU A 227 7.80 14.61 -3.46
CA GLU A 227 6.75 14.59 -4.49
C GLU A 227 5.41 14.08 -3.93
N VAL A 228 5.45 13.08 -3.04
CA VAL A 228 4.24 12.46 -2.52
C VAL A 228 3.45 13.41 -1.62
N PRO A 229 2.11 13.44 -1.72
CA PRO A 229 1.30 14.22 -0.80
C PRO A 229 1.49 13.78 0.66
N ALA A 230 1.54 14.74 1.58
CA ALA A 230 1.72 14.47 3.02
C ALA A 230 0.66 13.51 3.58
N LEU A 231 -0.55 13.48 3.02
CA LEU A 231 -1.59 12.51 3.37
C LEU A 231 -1.08 11.06 3.25
N TYR A 232 -0.45 10.70 2.13
CA TYR A 232 0.02 9.32 1.91
C TYR A 232 1.26 9.01 2.76
N GLY A 233 2.13 10.01 2.96
CA GLY A 233 3.26 9.90 3.89
C GLY A 233 2.80 9.58 5.32
N LEU A 234 1.81 10.32 5.82
CA LEU A 234 1.20 10.12 7.14
C LEU A 234 0.42 8.80 7.25
N TRP A 235 -0.31 8.44 6.19
CA TRP A 235 -1.10 7.21 6.16
C TRP A 235 -0.20 5.98 6.28
N TRP A 236 0.85 5.89 5.46
CA TRP A 236 1.79 4.77 5.52
C TRP A 236 2.60 4.74 6.83
N ASN A 237 3.10 5.90 7.27
CA ASN A 237 3.95 5.99 8.45
C ASN A 237 3.15 6.21 9.73
N THR A 238 2.53 5.13 10.23
CA THR A 238 1.67 5.22 11.43
C THR A 238 2.45 5.45 12.73
N PRO A 239 1.80 5.97 13.78
CA PRO A 239 2.39 6.12 15.11
C PRO A 239 3.01 4.82 15.63
N GLU A 240 2.37 3.68 15.41
CA GLU A 240 2.86 2.37 15.84
C GLU A 240 4.15 1.99 15.12
N LEU A 241 4.25 2.26 13.81
CA LEU A 241 5.47 2.00 13.05
C LEU A 241 6.63 2.81 13.60
N ILE A 242 6.43 4.11 13.82
CA ILE A 242 7.47 5.00 14.36
C ILE A 242 7.84 4.60 15.79
N ASP A 243 6.85 4.36 16.65
CA ASP A 243 7.09 3.94 18.03
C ASP A 243 7.83 2.60 18.08
N SER A 244 7.55 1.67 17.17
CA SER A 244 8.32 0.43 17.03
C SER A 244 9.79 0.70 16.65
N PHE A 245 10.06 1.69 15.81
CA PHE A 245 11.44 1.95 15.39
C PHE A 245 12.28 2.66 16.46
N PHE A 246 11.67 3.58 17.21
CA PHE A 246 12.39 4.48 18.13
C PHE A 246 12.16 4.21 19.63
N ASP A 247 11.19 3.38 20.03
CA ASP A 247 11.02 3.01 21.44
C ASP A 247 12.03 1.92 21.85
N LEU A 248 13.09 2.36 22.52
CA LEU A 248 14.18 1.52 23.03
C LEU A 248 13.73 0.43 24.03
N ARG A 249 12.49 0.52 24.56
CA ARG A 249 11.94 -0.47 25.50
C ARG A 249 11.29 -1.66 24.79
N LYS A 250 10.89 -1.52 23.53
CA LYS A 250 10.17 -2.57 22.79
C LYS A 250 11.17 -3.46 22.03
N ARG A 251 11.36 -4.69 22.53
CA ARG A 251 12.30 -5.68 21.96
C ARG A 251 11.74 -6.50 20.77
N LYS A 252 10.43 -6.43 20.48
CA LYS A 252 9.75 -7.25 19.46
C LYS A 252 9.31 -6.43 18.24
N ASN A 253 10.27 -5.98 17.43
CA ASN A 253 10.00 -5.38 16.11
C ASN A 253 10.68 -6.19 15.02
N SER A 254 10.26 -7.44 14.87
CA SER A 254 10.76 -8.28 13.79
C SER A 254 9.84 -8.23 12.59
N LEU A 255 10.46 -8.01 11.44
CA LEU A 255 9.83 -8.13 10.13
C LEU A 255 9.67 -9.61 9.82
N SER A 256 8.52 -10.01 9.27
CA SER A 256 8.26 -11.40 8.86
C SER A 256 7.96 -11.47 7.36
N MET A 257 8.01 -12.67 6.80
CA MET A 257 7.60 -13.00 5.42
C MET A 257 6.71 -14.25 5.44
N MET A 258 6.07 -14.57 4.33
CA MET A 258 5.43 -15.88 4.14
C MET A 258 6.44 -16.89 3.61
N ARG A 259 6.48 -18.09 4.21
CA ARG A 259 7.40 -19.18 3.85
C ARG A 259 7.30 -19.53 2.37
N ASP A 260 6.07 -19.75 1.91
CA ASP A 260 5.74 -20.16 0.54
C ASP A 260 5.28 -18.96 -0.32
N GLY A 261 5.54 -17.75 0.18
CA GLY A 261 5.19 -16.47 -0.43
C GLY A 261 3.71 -16.07 -0.30
N PHE A 262 3.44 -14.81 -0.63
CA PHE A 262 2.13 -14.19 -0.43
C PHE A 262 1.08 -14.62 -1.46
N SER A 263 1.47 -15.21 -2.60
CA SER A 263 0.49 -15.73 -3.58
C SER A 263 -0.37 -16.82 -2.96
N LEU A 264 0.22 -17.66 -2.09
CA LEU A 264 -0.46 -18.74 -1.38
C LEU A 264 -1.74 -18.28 -0.68
N LEU A 265 -1.72 -17.11 -0.01
CA LEU A 265 -2.90 -16.58 0.66
C LEU A 265 -4.03 -16.31 -0.33
N TRP A 266 -3.72 -15.70 -1.47
CA TRP A 266 -4.72 -15.32 -2.47
C TRP A 266 -5.28 -16.54 -3.21
N ASP A 267 -4.40 -17.49 -3.55
CA ASP A 267 -4.75 -18.76 -4.16
C ASP A 267 -5.71 -19.54 -3.23
N THR A 268 -5.35 -19.64 -1.94
CA THR A 268 -6.18 -20.30 -0.91
C THR A 268 -7.56 -19.65 -0.79
N ILE A 269 -7.66 -18.32 -0.83
CA ILE A 269 -8.95 -17.62 -0.75
C ILE A 269 -9.79 -17.91 -2.01
N VAL A 270 -9.19 -17.87 -3.20
CA VAL A 270 -9.89 -18.14 -4.47
C VAL A 270 -10.42 -19.57 -4.49
N GLU A 271 -9.61 -20.55 -4.10
CA GLU A 271 -9.98 -21.96 -4.04
C GLU A 271 -11.07 -22.24 -2.99
N LYS A 272 -10.91 -21.73 -1.76
CA LYS A 272 -11.84 -22.01 -0.64
C LYS A 272 -13.26 -21.49 -0.91
N HIS A 273 -13.39 -20.44 -1.73
CA HIS A 273 -14.69 -19.87 -2.10
C HIS A 273 -15.17 -20.29 -3.49
N ASP A 274 -14.40 -21.07 -4.26
CA ASP A 274 -14.72 -21.40 -5.67
C ASP A 274 -15.04 -20.13 -6.49
N MET A 275 -14.13 -19.15 -6.44
CA MET A 275 -14.38 -17.83 -7.04
C MET A 275 -14.36 -17.88 -8.57
N ASP A 276 -15.36 -17.28 -9.20
CA ASP A 276 -15.42 -17.06 -10.64
C ASP A 276 -14.48 -15.92 -11.05
N VAL A 277 -13.23 -16.28 -11.37
CA VAL A 277 -12.21 -15.35 -11.90
C VAL A 277 -12.14 -15.48 -13.42
N CYS A 278 -12.73 -14.52 -14.12
CA CYS A 278 -12.71 -14.43 -15.57
C CYS A 278 -11.47 -13.63 -16.03
N VAL A 279 -10.53 -14.33 -16.66
CA VAL A 279 -9.37 -13.73 -17.30
C VAL A 279 -9.76 -13.14 -18.66
N LEU A 280 -9.57 -11.84 -18.81
CA LEU A 280 -9.77 -11.10 -20.05
C LEU A 280 -8.53 -11.24 -20.93
N ILE A 281 -8.44 -12.33 -21.70
CA ILE A 281 -7.42 -12.46 -22.74
C ILE A 281 -7.78 -11.49 -23.88
N ALA A 282 -7.09 -10.36 -23.96
CA ALA A 282 -7.12 -9.52 -25.14
C ALA A 282 -6.10 -10.05 -26.16
N PRO A 283 -6.51 -10.70 -27.26
CA PRO A 283 -5.57 -11.12 -28.30
C PRO A 283 -4.98 -9.88 -28.97
N ASN A 284 -3.72 -9.54 -28.65
CA ASN A 284 -2.78 -8.67 -29.39
C ASN A 284 -3.25 -7.36 -30.04
N TYR A 285 -4.45 -6.87 -29.78
CA TYR A 285 -4.89 -5.54 -30.17
C TYR A 285 -4.80 -4.63 -28.96
N HIS A 286 -4.14 -3.49 -29.12
CA HIS A 286 -4.11 -2.37 -28.17
C HIS A 286 -5.52 -1.79 -27.97
N CYS A 287 -6.45 -2.57 -27.43
CA CYS A 287 -7.75 -2.08 -26.99
C CYS A 287 -7.58 -1.50 -25.60
N PHE A 288 -7.32 -0.20 -25.54
CA PHE A 288 -7.48 0.58 -24.32
C PHE A 288 -8.95 0.50 -23.88
N LEU A 289 -9.22 -0.17 -22.77
CA LEU A 289 -10.51 -0.05 -22.08
C LEU A 289 -10.64 1.39 -21.56
N TYR A 290 -11.27 2.25 -22.34
CA TYR A 290 -11.74 3.55 -21.85
C TYR A 290 -13.08 3.34 -21.14
N PHE A 291 -13.06 3.36 -19.80
CA PHE A 291 -14.29 3.49 -19.02
C PHE A 291 -14.79 4.93 -19.11
N PHE A 292 -15.76 5.20 -19.99
CA PHE A 292 -16.51 6.45 -19.98
C PHE A 292 -17.65 6.37 -18.97
N PHE A 293 -17.56 7.13 -17.87
CA PHE A 293 -18.71 7.46 -17.04
C PHE A 293 -19.39 8.69 -17.63
N GLY A 294 -20.43 8.50 -18.45
CA GLY A 294 -21.26 9.57 -18.99
C GLY A 294 -22.50 9.03 -19.68
N ARG A 295 -23.66 9.65 -19.44
CA ARG A 295 -24.91 9.31 -20.13
C ARG A 295 -24.76 9.55 -21.63
N PRO A 296 -25.31 8.70 -22.52
CA PRO A 296 -25.21 8.90 -23.95
C PRO A 296 -26.03 10.14 -24.35
N THR A 297 -25.37 11.08 -25.00
CA THR A 297 -26.03 12.08 -25.84
C THR A 297 -25.55 11.82 -27.27
N ASN A 298 -26.50 11.79 -28.19
CA ASN A 298 -26.37 11.27 -29.55
C ASN A 298 -25.21 11.90 -30.34
N GLU A 299 -24.76 11.15 -31.37
CA GLU A 299 -23.82 11.50 -32.47
C GLU A 299 -22.41 10.86 -32.47
N ARG A 300 -22.13 9.83 -31.64
CA ARG A 300 -20.89 9.02 -31.77
C ARG A 300 -21.11 7.53 -32.03
N GLU A 301 -22.17 7.16 -32.75
CA GLU A 301 -22.45 5.75 -33.08
C GLU A 301 -21.74 5.20 -34.33
N MET A 302 -21.00 6.01 -35.10
CA MET A 302 -20.44 5.53 -36.37
C MET A 302 -19.07 4.83 -36.28
N TYR A 303 -18.41 4.82 -35.11
CA TYR A 303 -17.13 4.10 -34.91
C TYR A 303 -17.23 2.87 -33.98
N MET A 304 -18.44 2.50 -33.54
CA MET A 304 -18.65 1.40 -32.59
C MET A 304 -19.06 0.07 -33.24
N SER A 305 -19.37 0.04 -34.55
CA SER A 305 -19.85 -1.22 -35.17
C SER A 305 -18.72 -2.21 -35.51
N GLU A 306 -17.46 -1.78 -35.56
CA GLU A 306 -16.33 -2.68 -35.87
C GLU A 306 -15.70 -3.32 -34.63
N CYS A 307 -15.87 -2.74 -33.43
CA CYS A 307 -15.38 -3.36 -32.18
C CYS A 307 -16.27 -4.49 -31.64
N MET A 308 -17.51 -4.65 -32.13
CA MET A 308 -18.40 -5.74 -31.71
C MET A 308 -18.08 -7.12 -32.34
N HIS A 309 -17.03 -7.22 -33.15
CA HIS A 309 -16.60 -8.49 -33.77
C HIS A 309 -15.31 -9.08 -33.18
N ALA A 310 -14.87 -8.64 -32.00
CA ALA A 310 -13.78 -9.29 -31.29
C ALA A 310 -14.20 -10.71 -30.86
N ARG A 311 -13.90 -11.70 -31.71
CA ARG A 311 -13.99 -13.12 -31.35
C ARG A 311 -13.03 -13.36 -30.17
N LEU A 312 -13.58 -13.67 -29.00
CA LEU A 312 -12.85 -14.35 -27.93
C LEU A 312 -12.28 -15.65 -28.52
N ILE A 313 -10.98 -15.67 -28.79
CA ILE A 313 -10.29 -16.91 -29.15
C ILE A 313 -10.05 -17.64 -27.84
N VAL A 314 -10.89 -18.64 -27.61
CA VAL A 314 -10.84 -19.58 -26.48
C VAL A 314 -9.69 -20.56 -26.71
N ALA A 315 -8.68 -20.53 -25.84
CA ALA A 315 -7.82 -21.69 -25.59
C ALA A 315 -8.37 -22.40 -24.35
N SER A 316 -8.98 -23.57 -24.52
CA SER A 316 -9.75 -24.30 -23.50
C SER A 316 -8.89 -24.98 -22.42
N PRO A 317 -9.45 -25.37 -21.23
CA PRO A 317 -10.57 -24.77 -20.48
C PRO A 317 -10.08 -24.15 -19.14
N PRO A 318 -10.71 -23.06 -18.67
CA PRO A 318 -11.85 -23.19 -17.75
C PRO A 318 -13.12 -22.49 -18.28
N GLN A 319 -14.21 -22.66 -17.55
CA GLN A 319 -15.60 -22.57 -18.00
C GLN A 319 -15.99 -21.33 -18.81
N ARG A 320 -16.86 -21.60 -19.79
CA ARG A 320 -17.49 -20.69 -20.75
C ARG A 320 -18.15 -19.49 -20.04
N CYS A 321 -17.59 -18.29 -20.22
CA CYS A 321 -18.25 -17.03 -19.86
C CYS A 321 -19.01 -16.48 -21.09
N ASP A 322 -20.29 -16.85 -21.22
CA ASP A 322 -21.19 -16.16 -22.14
C ASP A 322 -21.64 -14.84 -21.48
N LEU A 323 -20.82 -13.79 -21.63
CA LEU A 323 -21.23 -12.43 -21.26
C LEU A 323 -22.18 -11.91 -22.35
N PHE A 324 -23.46 -11.82 -21.97
CA PHE A 324 -24.63 -11.28 -22.68
C PHE A 324 -25.41 -12.28 -23.59
N PRO A 325 -26.75 -12.37 -23.45
CA PRO A 325 -27.62 -13.05 -24.41
C PRO A 325 -27.78 -12.25 -25.71
#